data_AF-A0A7S3H8Z1-F1
#
_entry.id   AF-A0A7S3H8Z1-F1
#
_cell.length_a   1.000
_cell.length_b   1.000
_cell.length_c   1.000
_cell.angle_alpha   90.00
_cell.angle_beta   90.00
_cell.angle_gamma   90.00
#
_symmetry.space_group_name_H-M   'P 1'
#
loop_
_entity.id
_entity.type
_entity.pdbx_description
1 polymer ?
#
loop_
_entity_poly.entity_id
_entity_poly.type
_entity_poly.pdbx_seq_one_letter_code
_entity_poly.pdbx_strand_id
1 'polypeptide(L)'
;RLIAKFAGEQSLDLSAGDAPSADGDAAAWFAGPCTIFECDWFDASPTLLGGRFDVAFDSAALSVVDPSRRALYAEVLHGLMAPTGRILLVAAEFDEESVDPGMLSMGPHSIGIGEVGELFWGYSVEILEEEDVSELG
;
A
#
# COMPACT_ATOMS: atom_id res chain seq x y z
N ARG A 1 -11.85 -15.12 8.36
CA ARG A 1 -11.29 -14.09 7.47
C ARG A 1 -11.55 -12.74 8.09
N LEU A 2 -10.52 -11.90 8.20
CA LEU A 2 -10.57 -10.65 8.98
C LEU A 2 -11.60 -9.66 8.40
N ILE A 3 -11.64 -9.57 7.06
CA ILE A 3 -12.56 -8.68 6.33
C ILE A 3 -14.01 -9.07 6.56
N ALA A 4 -14.34 -10.37 6.48
CA ALA A 4 -15.69 -10.87 6.76
C ALA A 4 -16.18 -10.48 8.17
N LYS A 5 -15.28 -10.60 9.16
CA LYS A 5 -15.59 -10.23 10.55
C LYS A 5 -15.83 -8.72 10.67
N PHE A 6 -14.91 -7.91 10.13
CA PHE A 6 -15.04 -6.44 10.13
C PHE A 6 -16.35 -5.99 9.48
N ALA A 7 -16.70 -6.54 8.32
CA ALA A 7 -17.94 -6.20 7.62
C ALA A 7 -19.19 -6.50 8.44
N GLY A 8 -19.21 -7.66 9.12
CA GLY A 8 -20.29 -8.02 10.03
C GLY A 8 -20.40 -7.07 11.22
N GLU A 9 -19.27 -6.66 11.81
CA GLU A 9 -19.23 -5.71 12.94
C GLU A 9 -19.68 -4.29 12.52
N GLN A 10 -19.34 -3.86 11.30
CA GLN A 10 -19.67 -2.54 10.78
C GLN A 10 -21.00 -2.48 10.01
N SER A 11 -21.75 -3.60 9.93
CA SER A 11 -22.99 -3.70 9.14
C SER A 11 -22.83 -3.28 7.67
N LEU A 12 -21.69 -3.65 7.07
CA LEU A 12 -21.40 -3.38 5.66
C LEU A 12 -21.98 -4.47 4.76
N ASP A 13 -22.51 -4.06 3.61
CA ASP A 13 -22.97 -4.98 2.57
C ASP A 13 -21.79 -5.41 1.69
N LEU A 14 -21.18 -6.55 2.04
CA LEU A 14 -20.11 -7.19 1.27
C LEU A 14 -20.56 -8.55 0.76
N SER A 15 -20.24 -8.83 -0.50
CA SER A 15 -20.38 -10.19 -1.06
C SER A 15 -19.01 -10.82 -1.27
N ALA A 16 -18.88 -12.09 -0.89
CA ALA A 16 -17.66 -12.86 -1.13
C ALA A 16 -17.68 -13.45 -2.55
N GLY A 17 -16.50 -13.54 -3.16
CA GLY A 17 -16.27 -14.38 -4.32
C GLY A 17 -14.79 -14.72 -4.49
N ASP A 18 -14.50 -15.35 -5.61
CA ASP A 18 -13.14 -15.75 -5.96
C ASP A 18 -12.41 -14.60 -6.65
N ALA A 19 -11.10 -14.52 -6.44
CA ALA A 19 -10.26 -13.62 -7.21
C ALA A 19 -10.34 -13.97 -8.71
N PRO A 20 -10.06 -13.04 -9.64
CA PRO A 20 -10.08 -13.26 -11.09
C PRO A 20 -9.20 -14.41 -11.60
N SER A 21 -8.28 -14.92 -10.79
CA SER A 21 -7.24 -15.90 -11.14
C SER A 21 -7.45 -17.24 -10.43
N ALA A 22 -7.10 -18.33 -11.11
CA ALA A 22 -6.98 -19.68 -10.53
C ALA A 22 -5.63 -19.95 -9.85
N ASP A 23 -4.65 -19.06 -10.04
CA ASP A 23 -3.35 -19.10 -9.38
C ASP A 23 -3.41 -18.27 -8.09
N GLY A 24 -3.38 -18.94 -6.94
CA GLY A 24 -3.31 -18.33 -5.59
C GLY A 24 -4.58 -18.45 -4.75
N ASP A 25 -4.43 -18.36 -3.42
CA ASP A 25 -5.51 -18.45 -2.41
C ASP A 25 -6.13 -17.08 -2.06
N ALA A 26 -6.24 -16.15 -3.02
CA ALA A 26 -6.80 -14.83 -2.75
C ALA A 26 -8.34 -14.86 -2.66
N ALA A 27 -8.88 -14.19 -1.63
CA ALA A 27 -10.32 -13.91 -1.56
C ALA A 27 -10.62 -12.56 -2.18
N ALA A 28 -11.75 -12.44 -2.87
CA ALA A 28 -12.30 -11.15 -3.29
C ALA A 28 -13.57 -10.83 -2.51
N TRP A 29 -13.68 -9.58 -2.07
CA TRP A 29 -14.86 -9.04 -1.40
C TRP A 29 -15.37 -7.84 -2.20
N PHE A 30 -16.64 -7.88 -2.62
CA PHE A 30 -17.24 -6.83 -3.46
C PHE A 30 -18.11 -5.91 -2.63
N ALA A 31 -17.92 -4.60 -2.82
CA ALA A 31 -18.60 -3.51 -2.14
C ALA A 31 -19.02 -2.44 -3.18
N GLY A 32 -20.10 -2.68 -3.92
CA GLY A 32 -20.48 -1.82 -5.04
C GLY A 32 -19.39 -1.76 -6.12
N PRO A 33 -18.80 -0.58 -6.42
CA PRO A 33 -17.72 -0.46 -7.40
C PRO A 33 -16.34 -0.90 -6.86
N CYS A 34 -16.24 -1.15 -5.55
CA CYS A 34 -14.97 -1.50 -4.92
C CYS A 34 -14.82 -3.01 -4.79
N THR A 35 -13.60 -3.49 -5.00
CA THR A 35 -13.19 -4.87 -4.70
C THR A 35 -12.05 -4.82 -3.69
N ILE A 36 -12.15 -5.61 -2.63
CA ILE A 36 -11.09 -5.77 -1.63
C ILE A 36 -10.52 -7.18 -1.79
N PHE A 37 -9.20 -7.25 -2.01
CA PHE A 37 -8.48 -8.51 -2.11
C PHE A 37 -7.88 -8.87 -0.74
N GLU A 38 -8.20 -10.06 -0.23
CA GLU A 38 -7.57 -10.65 0.95
C GLU A 38 -6.45 -11.59 0.48
N CYS A 39 -5.24 -11.05 0.39
CA CYS A 39 -4.03 -11.80 0.02
C CYS A 39 -2.80 -11.21 0.71
N ASP A 40 -1.66 -11.90 0.62
CA ASP A 40 -0.37 -11.26 0.91
C ASP A 40 -0.08 -10.25 -0.21
N TRP A 41 0.33 -9.03 0.16
CA TRP A 41 0.73 -8.01 -0.80
C TRP A 41 1.85 -8.51 -1.72
N PHE A 42 2.78 -9.30 -1.19
CA PHE A 42 3.93 -9.77 -1.95
C PHE A 42 3.61 -10.86 -2.96
N ASP A 43 2.40 -11.43 -2.89
CA ASP A 43 1.86 -12.34 -3.92
C ASP A 43 1.01 -11.59 -4.96
N ALA A 44 0.78 -10.29 -4.77
CA ALA A 44 -0.06 -9.50 -5.66
C ALA A 44 0.57 -9.40 -7.06
N SER A 45 -0.26 -9.64 -8.08
CA SER A 45 0.13 -9.56 -9.47
C SER A 45 -1.03 -9.12 -10.34
N PRO A 46 -0.79 -8.63 -11.56
CA PRO A 46 -1.87 -8.27 -12.46
C PRO A 46 -2.80 -9.44 -12.76
N THR A 47 -2.28 -10.66 -12.83
CA THR A 47 -3.09 -11.87 -13.01
C THR A 47 -4.01 -12.08 -11.82
N LEU A 48 -3.46 -12.04 -10.60
CA LEU A 48 -4.22 -12.23 -9.36
C LEU A 48 -5.33 -11.18 -9.19
N LEU A 49 -5.02 -9.92 -9.49
CA LEU A 49 -5.92 -8.78 -9.29
C LEU A 49 -6.80 -8.46 -10.51
N GLY A 50 -6.68 -9.22 -11.60
CA GLY A 50 -7.49 -9.08 -12.81
C GLY A 50 -7.07 -7.93 -13.75
N GLY A 51 -5.89 -7.35 -13.57
CA GLY A 51 -5.35 -6.33 -14.46
C GLY A 51 -4.28 -5.45 -13.84
N ARG A 52 -3.93 -4.39 -14.57
CA ARG A 52 -3.07 -3.30 -14.12
C ARG A 52 -3.90 -2.07 -13.79
N PHE A 53 -3.35 -1.19 -12.97
CA PHE A 53 -4.03 0.01 -12.48
C PHE A 53 -3.43 1.29 -13.06
N ASP A 54 -4.30 2.25 -13.39
CA ASP A 54 -3.88 3.57 -13.88
C ASP A 54 -3.44 4.50 -12.73
N VAL A 55 -3.97 4.28 -11.52
CA VAL A 55 -3.69 5.11 -10.34
C VAL A 55 -3.56 4.23 -9.11
N ALA A 56 -2.56 4.53 -8.28
CA ALA A 56 -2.45 4.00 -6.92
C ALA A 56 -2.40 5.14 -5.91
N PHE A 57 -3.00 4.90 -4.74
CA PHE A 57 -2.91 5.77 -3.58
C PHE A 57 -2.27 4.98 -2.45
N ASP A 58 -1.09 5.42 -2.01
CA ASP A 58 -0.32 4.82 -0.93
C ASP A 58 -0.26 5.80 0.24
N SER A 59 -1.03 5.50 1.28
CA SER A 59 -1.05 6.24 2.52
C SER A 59 -1.05 5.24 3.67
N ALA A 60 -0.05 5.35 4.54
CA ALA A 60 0.18 4.40 5.62
C ALA A 60 0.31 2.93 5.17
N ALA A 61 0.77 2.68 3.92
CA ALA A 61 1.10 1.34 3.44
C ALA A 61 2.61 1.14 3.35
N LEU A 62 3.33 1.87 2.48
CA LEU A 62 4.80 1.74 2.38
C LEU A 62 5.51 2.02 3.71
N SER A 63 5.01 3.00 4.50
CA SER A 63 5.63 3.40 5.77
C SER A 63 5.58 2.33 6.86
N VAL A 64 4.67 1.35 6.77
CA VAL A 64 4.58 0.23 7.74
C VAL A 64 5.26 -1.04 7.23
N VAL A 65 5.85 -1.01 6.04
CA VAL A 65 6.66 -2.12 5.52
C VAL A 65 8.04 -2.06 6.17
N ASP A 66 8.51 -3.22 6.65
CA ASP A 66 9.88 -3.39 7.12
C ASP A 66 10.88 -2.81 6.09
N PRO A 67 11.81 -1.93 6.49
CA PRO A 67 12.73 -1.27 5.57
C PRO A 67 13.47 -2.23 4.62
N SER A 68 13.81 -3.43 5.07
CA SER A 68 14.49 -4.45 4.26
C SER A 68 13.62 -5.03 3.13
N ARG A 69 12.29 -4.87 3.20
CA ARG A 69 11.32 -5.38 2.22
C ARG A 69 10.74 -4.29 1.31
N ARG A 70 11.05 -3.01 1.54
CA ARG A 70 10.50 -1.88 0.75
C ARG A 70 10.82 -1.97 -0.74
N ALA A 71 12.02 -2.42 -1.11
CA ALA A 71 12.36 -2.65 -2.51
C ALA A 71 11.42 -3.67 -3.17
N LEU A 72 11.12 -4.78 -2.48
CA LEU A 72 10.16 -5.77 -2.99
C LEU A 72 8.74 -5.21 -3.03
N TYR A 73 8.35 -4.39 -2.05
CA TYR A 73 7.05 -3.72 -2.04
C TYR A 73 6.88 -2.81 -3.28
N ALA A 74 7.89 -1.99 -3.56
CA ALA A 74 7.89 -1.07 -4.69
C ALA A 74 7.87 -1.82 -6.04
N GLU A 75 8.60 -2.94 -6.16
CA GLU A 75 8.56 -3.81 -7.34
C GLU A 75 7.18 -4.42 -7.59
N VAL A 76 6.48 -4.86 -6.54
CA VAL A 76 5.09 -5.32 -6.65
C VAL A 76 4.19 -4.18 -7.13
N LEU A 77 4.27 -3.01 -6.50
CA LEU A 77 3.47 -1.86 -6.90
C LEU A 77 3.74 -1.48 -8.36
N HIS A 78 5.01 -1.38 -8.76
CA HIS A 78 5.42 -1.13 -10.14
C HIS A 78 4.84 -2.19 -11.11
N GLY A 79 4.92 -3.46 -10.72
CA GLY A 79 4.34 -4.58 -11.47
C GLY A 79 2.83 -4.51 -11.64
N LEU A 80 2.12 -3.83 -10.74
CA LEU A 80 0.67 -3.61 -10.79
C LEU A 80 0.26 -2.37 -11.58
N MET A 81 1.16 -1.40 -11.78
CA MET A 81 0.83 -0.17 -12.52
C MET A 81 0.80 -0.38 -14.04
N ALA A 82 -0.07 0.36 -14.72
CA ALA A 82 0.01 0.55 -16.17
C ALA A 82 1.26 1.37 -16.54
N PRO A 83 1.80 1.27 -17.78
CA PRO A 83 2.99 2.02 -18.19
C PRO A 83 2.87 3.55 -18.06
N THR A 84 1.65 4.09 -18.10
CA THR A 84 1.35 5.52 -17.92
C THR A 84 0.67 5.80 -16.58
N GLY A 85 0.74 4.84 -15.65
CA GLY A 85 0.10 4.92 -14.35
C GLY A 85 0.79 5.93 -13.43
N ARG A 86 0.05 6.43 -12.44
CA ARG A 86 0.54 7.40 -11.46
C ARG A 86 0.31 6.92 -10.04
N ILE A 87 1.24 7.24 -9.15
CA ILE A 87 1.17 6.87 -7.74
C ILE A 87 1.10 8.18 -6.94
N LEU A 88 0.10 8.30 -6.08
CA LEU A 88 0.06 9.34 -5.05
C LEU A 88 0.54 8.70 -3.74
N LEU A 89 1.71 9.13 -3.27
CA LEU A 89 2.36 8.61 -2.06
C LEU A 89 2.31 9.66 -0.95
N VAL A 90 1.89 9.24 0.24
CA VAL A 90 2.02 10.00 1.48
C VAL A 90 3.13 9.37 2.32
N ALA A 91 4.20 10.12 2.54
CA ALA A 91 5.38 9.71 3.30
C ALA A 91 5.69 10.76 4.37
N ALA A 92 6.32 10.31 5.46
CA ALA A 92 6.80 11.18 6.53
C ALA A 92 8.29 10.92 6.75
N GLU A 93 9.07 11.99 6.79
CA GLU A 93 10.49 11.96 7.12
C GLU A 93 10.68 12.52 8.54
N PHE A 94 11.27 11.70 9.42
CA PHE A 94 11.52 12.04 10.81
C PHE A 94 12.73 11.26 11.37
N ASP A 95 13.21 11.69 12.53
CA ASP A 95 14.24 10.98 13.30
C ASP A 95 13.63 9.79 14.04
N GLU A 96 13.84 8.58 13.54
CA GLU A 96 13.35 7.36 14.19
C GLU A 96 13.93 7.17 15.59
N GLU A 97 15.14 7.65 15.91
CA GLU A 97 15.72 7.51 17.25
C GLU A 97 14.90 8.24 18.32
N SER A 98 14.09 9.22 17.92
CA SER A 98 13.20 9.99 18.78
C SER A 98 11.83 9.33 19.02
N VAL A 99 11.52 8.24 18.32
CA VAL A 99 10.22 7.55 18.37
C VAL A 99 10.26 6.36 19.32
N ASP A 100 9.13 6.07 19.98
CA ASP A 100 8.99 4.91 20.84
C ASP A 100 9.34 3.61 20.07
N PRO A 101 10.27 2.76 20.57
CA PRO A 101 10.66 1.54 19.88
C PRO A 101 9.51 0.55 19.65
N GLY A 102 8.50 0.56 20.52
CA GLY A 102 7.28 -0.24 20.37
C GLY A 102 6.45 0.20 19.18
N MET A 103 6.31 1.52 18.97
CA MET A 103 5.70 2.04 17.74
C MET A 103 6.51 1.68 16.51
N LEU A 104 7.83 1.92 16.50
CA LEU A 104 8.67 1.61 15.33
C LEU A 104 8.67 0.13 14.95
N SER A 105 8.52 -0.78 15.92
CA SER A 105 8.43 -2.22 15.62
C SER A 105 7.22 -2.61 14.76
N MET A 106 6.21 -1.74 14.70
CA MET A 106 4.98 -1.89 13.92
C MET A 106 4.87 -0.88 12.77
N GLY A 107 5.82 0.05 12.66
CA GLY A 107 5.71 1.27 11.86
C GLY A 107 4.83 2.36 12.50
N PRO A 108 4.81 3.57 11.92
CA PRO A 108 5.45 3.95 10.66
C PRO A 108 6.96 4.12 10.81
N HIS A 109 7.67 3.87 9.72
CA HIS A 109 9.08 4.13 9.54
C HIS A 109 9.27 5.39 8.69
N SER A 110 10.35 6.11 8.94
CA SER A 110 10.76 7.30 8.20
C SER A 110 11.03 6.94 6.73
N ILE A 111 10.59 7.80 5.82
CA ILE A 111 10.83 7.69 4.37
C ILE A 111 11.17 9.07 3.84
N GLY A 112 12.42 9.26 3.46
CA GLY A 112 12.88 10.49 2.83
C GLY A 112 12.73 10.46 1.31
N ILE A 113 12.78 11.64 0.68
CA ILE A 113 12.64 11.78 -0.78
C ILE A 113 13.70 11.01 -1.58
N GLY A 114 14.91 10.85 -1.02
CA GLY A 114 15.98 10.07 -1.63
C GLY A 114 15.61 8.59 -1.76
N GLU A 115 15.06 8.00 -0.70
CA GLU A 115 14.59 6.61 -0.71
C GLU A 115 13.42 6.42 -1.68
N VAL A 116 12.47 7.38 -1.75
CA VAL A 116 11.39 7.34 -2.74
C VAL A 116 11.94 7.27 -4.17
N GLY A 117 12.99 8.05 -4.47
CA GLY A 117 13.65 8.02 -5.77
C GLY A 117 14.34 6.69 -6.09
N GLU A 118 14.89 6.02 -5.08
CA GLU A 118 15.50 4.69 -5.23
C GLU A 118 14.45 3.59 -5.43
N LEU A 119 13.37 3.61 -4.63
CA LEU A 119 12.29 2.62 -4.68
C LEU A 119 11.48 2.71 -5.97
N PHE A 120 11.17 3.93 -6.42
CA PHE A 120 10.37 4.18 -7.61
C PHE A 120 11.23 4.63 -8.79
N TRP A 121 12.35 3.93 -9.00
CA TRP A 121 13.24 4.17 -10.13
C TRP A 121 12.45 4.10 -11.46
N GLY A 122 12.64 5.10 -12.33
CA GLY A 122 11.91 5.21 -13.59
C GLY A 122 10.61 6.02 -13.54
N TYR A 123 10.14 6.44 -12.36
CA TYR A 123 9.10 7.46 -12.23
C TYR A 123 9.69 8.87 -12.23
N SER A 124 8.91 9.85 -12.68
CA SER A 124 9.14 11.26 -12.35
C SER A 124 8.51 11.54 -11.00
N VAL A 125 9.30 12.00 -10.03
CA VAL A 125 8.83 12.33 -8.69
C VAL A 125 8.60 13.83 -8.58
N GLU A 126 7.42 14.22 -8.10
CA GLU A 126 7.02 15.60 -7.86
C GLU A 126 6.45 15.70 -6.44
N ILE A 127 6.97 16.64 -5.64
CA ILE A 127 6.40 16.97 -4.33
C ILE A 127 5.21 17.88 -4.57
N LEU A 128 4.01 17.37 -4.30
CA LEU A 128 2.77 18.15 -4.43
C LEU A 128 2.50 19.02 -3.21
N GLU A 129 2.89 18.54 -2.04
CA GLU A 129 2.68 19.16 -0.73
C GLU A 129 3.75 18.69 0.25
N GLU A 130 4.21 19.59 1.10
CA GLU A 130 5.18 19.34 2.18
C GLU A 130 4.76 20.18 3.38
N GLU A 131 4.48 19.52 4.50
CA GLU A 131 4.11 20.17 5.76
C GLU A 131 5.11 19.77 6.85
N ASP A 132 5.64 20.76 7.56
CA ASP A 132 6.42 20.49 8.76
C ASP A 132 5.47 20.24 9.94
N VAL A 133 5.37 18.97 10.34
CA VAL A 133 4.43 18.53 11.38
C VAL A 133 4.97 18.80 12.80
N SER A 134 6.17 19.37 12.93
CA SER A 134 6.76 19.70 14.25
C SER A 134 6.00 20.79 15.02
N GLU A 135 5.05 21.49 14.37
CA GLU A 135 4.20 22.51 15.01
C GLU A 135 2.83 22.01 15.48
N LEU A 136 2.47 20.74 15.25
CA LEU A 136 1.27 20.13 15.84
C LEU A 136 1.58 19.57 17.22
N GLY A 137 1.60 20.47 18.22
CA GLY A 137 1.82 20.15 19.63
C GLY A 137 0.73 19.34 20.31
#